data_AF-A0A522FHE1-F1
#
_entry.id   AF-A0A522FHE1-F1
#
_cell.length_a   1.000
_cell.length_b   1.000
_cell.length_c   1.000
_cell.angle_alpha   90.00
_cell.angle_beta   90.00
_cell.angle_gamma   90.00
#
_symmetry.space_group_name_H-M   'P 1'
#
loop_
_entity.id
_entity.type
_entity.pdbx_description
1 polymer ?
#
loop_
_entity_poly.entity_id
_entity_poly.type
_entity_poly.pdbx_seq_one_letter_code
_entity_poly.pdbx_strand_id
1 'polypeptide(L)' 'MMLKNTAISYGSVSKFLHWIVALIVVFMLLIGFTMEGFDEPVKSQMYGLHEELGLTLLGIMIFRLYWRWWNP' A
#
# COMPACT_ATOMS: atom_id res chain seq x y z
N MET A 1 1.93 -23.88 1.04
CA MET A 1 2.05 -22.63 1.83
C MET A 1 0.87 -22.54 2.79
N MET A 2 1.07 -22.15 4.05
CA MET A 2 -0.03 -21.95 5.01
C MET A 2 -0.68 -20.57 4.77
N LEU A 3 -2.01 -20.52 4.68
CA LEU A 3 -2.74 -19.27 4.48
C LEU A 3 -2.66 -18.35 5.71
N LYS A 4 -2.77 -18.96 6.90
CA LYS A 4 -2.76 -18.30 8.21
C LYS A 4 -1.36 -18.30 8.83
N ASN A 5 -1.19 -17.48 9.86
CA ASN A 5 0.06 -17.44 10.61
C ASN A 5 0.20 -18.70 11.46
N THR A 6 1.43 -18.94 11.88
CA THR A 6 1.81 -19.93 12.90
C THR A 6 2.56 -19.21 14.01
N ALA A 7 2.82 -19.89 15.12
CA ALA A 7 3.59 -19.33 16.24
C ALA A 7 4.99 -18.80 15.84
N ILE A 8 5.56 -19.29 14.72
CA ILE A 8 6.93 -18.98 14.30
C ILE A 8 7.03 -18.35 12.90
N SER A 9 5.93 -18.19 12.16
CA SER A 9 5.98 -17.66 10.80
C SER A 9 4.67 -17.04 10.30
N TYR A 10 4.80 -16.01 9.45
CA TYR A 10 3.67 -15.39 8.75
C TYR A 10 3.11 -16.28 7.64
N GLY A 11 1.79 -16.34 7.58
CA GLY A 11 1.05 -16.99 6.50
C GLY A 11 1.19 -16.26 5.16
N SER A 12 0.81 -16.94 4.08
CA SER A 12 0.89 -16.38 2.73
C SER A 12 0.01 -15.13 2.56
N VAL A 13 -1.14 -15.05 3.22
CA VAL A 13 -2.01 -13.86 3.18
C VAL A 13 -1.31 -12.66 3.82
N SER A 14 -0.69 -12.84 4.99
CA SER A 14 0.04 -11.78 5.70
C SER A 14 1.24 -11.27 4.87
N LYS A 15 1.98 -12.17 4.22
CA LYS A 15 3.09 -11.82 3.32
C LYS A 15 2.59 -11.08 2.07
N PHE A 16 1.52 -11.56 1.45
CA PHE A 16 0.93 -10.94 0.27
C PHE A 16 0.46 -9.51 0.55
N LEU A 17 -0.29 -9.30 1.63
CA LEU A 17 -0.74 -7.97 2.05
C LEU A 17 0.43 -7.04 2.35
N HIS A 18 1.49 -7.55 2.98
CA HIS A 18 2.69 -6.76 3.25
C HIS A 18 3.37 -6.29 1.96
N TRP A 19 3.57 -7.19 0.99
CA TRP A 19 4.26 -6.85 -0.25
C TRP A 19 3.44 -5.92 -1.16
N ILE A 20 2.12 -6.06 -1.20
CA ILE A 20 1.26 -5.09 -1.91
C ILE A 20 1.40 -3.70 -1.31
N VAL A 21 1.28 -3.59 0.01
CA VAL A 21 1.45 -2.31 0.72
C VAL A 21 2.82 -1.71 0.42
N ALA A 22 3.88 -2.51 0.52
CA ALA A 22 5.24 -2.05 0.24
C ALA A 22 5.39 -1.51 -1.19
N LEU A 23 4.85 -2.22 -2.18
CA LEU A 23 4.89 -1.80 -3.57
C LEU A 23 4.12 -0.50 -3.80
N ILE A 24 2.90 -0.38 -3.27
CA ILE A 24 2.10 0.85 -3.40
C ILE A 24 2.81 2.02 -2.71
N VAL A 25 3.40 1.82 -1.53
CA VAL A 25 4.17 2.86 -0.83
C VAL A 25 5.37 3.32 -1.66
N VAL A 26 6.10 2.40 -2.30
CA VAL A 26 7.21 2.78 -3.20
C VAL A 26 6.71 3.65 -4.36
N PHE A 27 5.60 3.28 -5.00
CA PHE A 27 4.99 4.11 -6.05
C PHE A 27 4.54 5.48 -5.52
N MET A 28 3.90 5.52 -4.34
CA MET A 28 3.48 6.76 -3.69
C MET A 28 4.66 7.69 -3.40
N LEU A 29 5.79 7.15 -2.94
CA LEU A 29 7.01 7.92 -2.70
C LEU A 29 7.58 8.48 -4.01
N LEU A 30 7.64 7.65 -5.06
CA LEU A 30 8.11 8.11 -6.38
C LEU A 30 7.24 9.27 -6.90
N ILE A 31 5.92 9.15 -6.85
CA ILE A 31 5.01 10.22 -7.27
C ILE A 31 5.19 11.44 -6.37
N GLY A 32 5.14 11.27 -5.04
CA GLY A 32 5.22 12.39 -4.09
C GLY A 32 6.52 13.19 -4.18
N PHE A 33 7.66 12.54 -4.46
CA PHE A 33 8.94 13.21 -4.62
C PHE A 33 9.16 13.83 -6.01
N THR A 34 8.40 13.41 -7.03
CA THR A 34 8.59 13.89 -8.41
C THR A 34 7.48 14.83 -8.88
N MET A 35 6.31 14.80 -8.26
CA MET A 35 5.10 15.49 -8.74
C MET A 35 5.25 17.01 -8.90
N GLU A 36 6.10 17.65 -8.09
CA GLU A 36 6.36 19.09 -8.19
C GLU A 36 7.18 19.48 -9.42
N GLY A 37 7.93 18.54 -10.01
CA GLY A 37 8.80 18.75 -11.16
C GLY A 37 8.10 18.72 -12.52
N PHE A 38 6.78 18.47 -12.55
CA PHE A 38 6.00 18.49 -13.78
C PHE A 38 5.31 19.84 -13.99
N ASP A 39 5.09 20.20 -15.26
CA ASP A 39 4.25 21.34 -15.65
C ASP A 39 2.77 20.92 -15.75
N GLU A 40 1.89 21.92 -15.79
CA GLU A 40 0.46 21.66 -16.03
C GLU A 40 0.20 21.17 -17.47
N PRO A 41 -0.77 20.25 -17.68
CA PRO A 41 -1.73 19.71 -16.71
C PRO A 41 -1.24 18.44 -15.97
N VAL A 42 -0.03 17.97 -16.26
CA VAL A 42 0.50 16.69 -15.75
C VAL A 42 0.70 16.77 -14.24
N LYS A 43 1.15 17.92 -13.73
CA LYS A 43 1.25 18.17 -12.29
C LYS A 43 -0.06 17.87 -11.57
N SER A 44 -1.16 18.52 -11.97
CA SER A 44 -2.48 18.28 -11.38
C SER A 44 -2.91 16.80 -11.43
N GLN A 45 -2.62 16.10 -12.53
CA GLN A 45 -2.89 14.66 -12.64
C GLN A 45 -2.05 13.82 -11.66
N MET A 46 -0.78 14.16 -11.44
CA MET A 46 0.08 13.47 -10.48
C MET A 46 -0.40 13.68 -9.04
N TYR A 47 -0.89 14.88 -8.69
CA TYR A 47 -1.52 15.15 -7.40
C TYR A 47 -2.78 14.30 -7.21
N GLY A 48 -3.69 14.29 -8.20
CA GLY A 48 -4.89 13.45 -8.15
C GLY A 48 -4.56 11.95 -8.00
N LEU A 49 -3.60 11.46 -8.79
CA LEU A 49 -3.15 10.07 -8.69
C LEU A 49 -2.56 9.74 -7.31
N HIS A 50 -1.78 10.65 -6.71
CA HIS A 50 -1.23 10.47 -5.37
C HIS A 50 -2.32 10.40 -4.30
N GLU A 51 -3.33 11.28 -4.38
CA GLU A 51 -4.45 11.30 -3.44
C GLU A 51 -5.29 10.02 -3.52
N GLU A 52 -5.68 9.60 -4.73
CA GLU A 52 -6.49 8.39 -4.96
C GLU A 52 -5.75 7.11 -4.54
N LEU A 53 -4.46 7.00 -4.86
CA LEU A 53 -3.62 5.89 -4.41
C LEU A 53 -3.42 5.90 -2.90
N GLY A 54 -3.28 7.07 -2.28
CA GLY A 54 -3.19 7.23 -0.83
C GLY A 54 -4.45 6.74 -0.11
N LEU A 55 -5.63 7.08 -0.62
CA LEU A 55 -6.90 6.59 -0.07
C LEU A 55 -7.05 5.07 -0.25
N THR A 56 -6.66 4.55 -1.41
CA THR A 56 -6.66 3.09 -1.68
C THR A 56 -5.72 2.36 -0.72
N LEU A 57 -4.51 2.87 -0.53
CA LEU A 57 -3.52 2.34 0.41
C LEU A 57 -4.06 2.33 1.85
N LEU A 58 -4.74 3.40 2.27
CA LEU A 58 -5.38 3.46 3.59
C LEU A 58 -6.40 2.33 3.77
N GLY A 59 -7.26 2.08 2.78
CA GLY A 59 -8.22 0.96 2.81
C GLY A 59 -7.54 -0.40 2.94
N ILE A 60 -6.46 -0.64 2.19
CA ILE A 60 -5.67 -1.88 2.28
C ILE A 60 -5.02 -2.01 3.66
N MET A 61 -4.54 -0.91 4.24
CA MET A 61 -3.94 -0.91 5.57
C MET A 61 -4.95 -1.26 6.66
N ILE A 62 -6.19 -0.74 6.59
CA ILE A 62 -7.28 -1.12 7.49
C ILE A 62 -7.56 -2.62 7.38
N PHE A 63 -7.68 -3.14 6.16
CA PHE A 63 -7.88 -4.57 5.93
C PHE A 63 -6.71 -5.42 6.49
N ARG A 64 -5.48 -4.96 6.32
CA ARG A 64 -4.29 -5.63 6.86
C ARG A 64 -4.29 -5.67 8.38
N LEU A 65 -4.69 -4.59 9.04
CA LEU A 65 -4.82 -4.52 10.50
C LEU A 65 -5.93 -5.45 10.99
N TYR A 66 -7.07 -5.48 10.31
CA TYR A 66 -8.15 -6.42 10.59
C TYR A 66 -7.68 -7.88 10.48
N TRP A 67 -6.94 -8.22 9.41
CA TRP A 67 -6.37 -9.55 9.25
C TRP A 67 -5.39 -9.91 10.37
N ARG A 68 -4.52 -8.97 10.79
CA ARG A 68 -3.57 -9.17 11.89
C ARG A 68 -4.28 -9.41 13.23
N TRP A 69 -5.42 -8.77 13.47
CA TRP A 69 -6.23 -8.99 14.66
C TRP A 69 -6.79 -10.42 14.68
N TRP A 70 -7.38 -10.86 13.58
CA TRP A 70 -8.00 -12.19 13.47
C TRP A 70 -6.99 -13.34 13.37
N ASN A 71 -5.79 -13.04 12.90
CA ASN A 71 -4.73 -14.00 12.66
C ASN A 71 -3.40 -13.41 13.16
N PRO A 72 -3.18 -13.43 14.49
CA PRO A 72 -1.99 -12.86 15.13
C PRO A 72 -0.69 -13.63 14.82
#